data_AF-A0A3S3P2Q6-F1
#
_entry.id   AF-A0A3S3P2Q6-F1
#
_cell.length_a   1.000
_cell.length_b   1.000
_cell.length_c   1.000
_cell.angle_alpha   90.00
_cell.angle_beta   90.00
_cell.angle_gamma   90.00
#
_symmetry.space_group_name_H-M   'P 1'
#
loop_
_entity.id
_entity.type
_entity.pdbx_description
1 polymer ?
#
loop_
_entity_poly.entity_id
_entity_poly.type
_entity_poly.pdbx_seq_one_letter_code
_entity_poly.pdbx_strand_id
1 'polypeptide(L)'
;MKLFEAAKLGNSMICLPTGSGKTYIAIMLIKHYQNELIDDFEHREAKRTFFLVPTKPLVDQQAKQIQTWTSLRVGQFTGQTEIEEKGKVIGIDFWSKEMWKEKFKKYHVLVMTPQILLRLLTHRQIHLSKINLIVFDEAHWAGPKRNLAKSNHDYTQIVDYIRNQVNEHQPRILGLSASLIKNKVNPERIR
;
A
#
# COMPACT_ATOMS: atom_id res chain seq x y z
N MET A 1 -3.29 -16.94 -13.33
CA MET A 1 -4.33 -16.37 -14.22
C MET A 1 -5.65 -16.12 -13.47
N LYS A 2 -6.37 -17.13 -12.96
CA LYS A 2 -7.68 -16.92 -12.29
C LYS A 2 -7.69 -15.87 -11.16
N LEU A 3 -6.69 -15.87 -10.28
CA LEU A 3 -6.59 -14.90 -9.17
C LEU A 3 -6.36 -13.46 -9.65
N PHE A 4 -5.59 -13.28 -10.71
CA PHE A 4 -5.36 -11.96 -11.31
C PHE A 4 -6.63 -11.42 -11.95
N GLU A 5 -7.35 -12.26 -12.70
CA GLU A 5 -8.64 -11.86 -13.29
C GLU A 5 -9.66 -11.46 -12.22
N ALA A 6 -9.76 -12.23 -11.13
CA ALA A 6 -10.62 -11.86 -10.00
C ALA A 6 -10.22 -10.50 -9.39
N ALA A 7 -8.91 -10.25 -9.22
CA ALA A 7 -8.39 -9.01 -8.64
C ALA A 7 -8.62 -7.76 -9.50
N LYS A 8 -8.88 -7.90 -10.80
CA LYS A 8 -9.29 -6.77 -11.65
C LYS A 8 -10.74 -6.34 -11.39
N LEU A 9 -11.61 -7.32 -11.12
CA LEU A 9 -13.05 -7.10 -11.01
C LEU A 9 -13.45 -6.41 -9.71
N GLY A 10 -12.68 -6.59 -8.64
CA GLY A 10 -12.98 -5.95 -7.36
C GLY A 10 -11.88 -6.10 -6.31
N ASN A 11 -12.11 -5.45 -5.17
CA ASN A 11 -11.22 -5.53 -4.02
C ASN A 11 -11.05 -7.00 -3.61
N SER A 12 -9.80 -7.44 -3.43
CA SER A 12 -9.46 -8.85 -3.33
C SER A 12 -8.47 -9.13 -2.21
N MET A 13 -8.63 -10.26 -1.53
CA MET A 13 -7.68 -10.80 -0.57
C MET A 13 -7.10 -12.11 -1.13
N ILE A 14 -5.80 -12.12 -1.41
CA ILE A 14 -5.09 -13.29 -1.96
C ILE A 14 -4.29 -13.96 -0.87
N CYS A 15 -4.57 -15.24 -0.66
CA CYS A 15 -3.93 -16.06 0.36
C CYS A 15 -3.24 -17.24 -0.29
N LEU A 16 -1.92 -17.16 -0.40
CA LEU A 16 -1.07 -18.19 -1.01
C LEU A 16 0.19 -18.38 -0.18
N PRO A 17 0.76 -19.59 -0.06
CA PRO A 17 2.02 -19.80 0.65
C PRO A 17 3.16 -18.86 0.21
N THR A 18 4.17 -18.69 1.07
CA THR A 18 5.37 -17.94 0.70
C THR A 18 6.08 -18.63 -0.46
N GLY A 19 6.65 -17.86 -1.39
CA GLY A 19 7.24 -18.39 -2.62
C GLY A 19 6.25 -18.69 -3.75
N SER A 20 4.93 -18.64 -3.52
CA SER A 20 3.92 -18.94 -4.55
C SER A 20 3.60 -17.79 -5.52
N GLY A 21 4.44 -16.75 -5.60
CA GLY A 21 4.26 -15.66 -6.56
C GLY A 21 3.21 -14.60 -6.20
N LYS A 22 2.88 -14.39 -4.92
CA LYS A 22 1.96 -13.32 -4.47
C LYS A 22 2.36 -11.94 -5.00
N THR A 23 3.64 -11.58 -4.85
CA THR A 23 4.19 -10.33 -5.36
C THR A 23 4.01 -10.21 -6.88
N TYR A 24 4.14 -11.32 -7.61
CA TYR A 24 3.96 -11.31 -9.07
C TYR A 24 2.53 -10.93 -9.47
N ILE A 25 1.52 -11.45 -8.76
CA ILE A 25 0.12 -11.05 -9.00
C ILE A 25 -0.08 -9.54 -8.73
N ALA A 26 0.53 -9.02 -7.66
CA ALA A 26 0.47 -7.60 -7.36
C ALA A 26 1.12 -6.75 -8.46
N ILE A 27 2.30 -7.15 -8.94
CA ILE A 27 2.98 -6.49 -10.07
C ILE A 27 2.12 -6.52 -11.33
N MET A 28 1.49 -7.66 -11.66
CA MET A 28 0.58 -7.75 -12.80
C MET A 28 -0.60 -6.77 -12.66
N LEU A 29 -1.13 -6.61 -11.46
CA LEU A 29 -2.21 -5.65 -11.19
C LEU A 29 -1.74 -4.20 -11.31
N ILE A 30 -0.53 -3.89 -10.85
CA ILE A 30 0.10 -2.58 -11.07
C ILE A 30 0.23 -2.28 -12.56
N LYS A 31 0.73 -3.24 -13.35
CA LYS A 31 0.84 -3.10 -14.81
C LYS A 31 -0.52 -2.93 -15.49
N HIS A 32 -1.55 -3.62 -14.99
CA HIS A 32 -2.90 -3.47 -15.51
C HIS A 32 -3.44 -2.04 -15.35
N TYR A 33 -3.19 -1.40 -14.20
CA TYR A 33 -3.62 -0.02 -13.92
C TYR A 33 -2.60 1.05 -14.29
N GLN A 34 -1.53 0.71 -15.03
CA GLN A 34 -0.42 1.64 -15.30
C GLN A 34 -0.83 2.86 -16.13
N ASN A 35 -1.88 2.76 -16.95
CA ASN A 35 -2.36 3.88 -17.77
C ASN A 35 -2.91 5.04 -16.92
N GLU A 36 -3.31 4.79 -15.67
CA GLU A 36 -3.73 5.81 -14.72
C GLU A 36 -2.52 6.49 -14.02
N LEU A 37 -1.32 5.92 -14.16
CA LEU A 37 -0.08 6.42 -13.55
C LEU A 37 0.59 7.48 -14.44
N ILE A 38 -0.17 8.52 -14.80
CA ILE A 38 0.27 9.60 -15.69
C ILE A 38 1.47 10.35 -15.09
N ASP A 39 2.47 10.65 -15.93
CA ASP A 39 3.70 11.34 -15.54
C ASP A 39 3.41 12.70 -14.89
N ASP A 40 2.58 13.52 -15.55
CA ASP A 40 2.11 14.79 -15.01
C ASP A 40 1.09 14.57 -13.88
N PHE A 41 1.54 14.67 -12.64
CA PHE A 41 0.68 14.50 -11.47
C PHE A 41 -0.37 15.61 -11.30
N GLU A 42 -0.17 16.79 -11.91
CA GLU A 42 -1.17 17.86 -11.89
C GLU A 42 -2.39 17.50 -12.73
N HIS A 43 -2.21 16.64 -13.74
CA HIS A 43 -3.31 16.16 -14.56
C HIS A 43 -4.42 15.56 -13.68
N ARG A 44 -5.68 15.94 -13.94
CA ARG A 44 -6.82 15.60 -13.07
C ARG A 44 -6.97 14.09 -12.85
N GLU A 45 -6.64 13.30 -13.86
CA GLU A 45 -6.75 11.83 -13.87
C GLU A 45 -5.46 11.12 -13.43
N ALA A 46 -4.39 11.85 -13.15
CA ALA A 46 -3.14 11.25 -12.70
C ALA A 46 -3.32 10.63 -11.31
N LYS A 47 -2.96 9.35 -11.19
CA LYS A 47 -3.05 8.60 -9.94
C LYS A 47 -1.73 7.95 -9.59
N ARG A 48 -1.63 7.45 -8.36
CA ARG A 48 -0.48 6.70 -7.84
C ARG A 48 -0.90 5.39 -7.21
N THR A 49 -0.01 4.40 -7.32
CA THR A 49 -0.15 3.14 -6.59
C THR A 49 0.60 3.23 -5.28
N PHE A 50 -0.01 2.75 -4.20
CA PHE A 50 0.65 2.55 -2.92
C PHE A 50 0.84 1.06 -2.64
N PHE A 51 2.07 0.67 -2.29
CA PHE A 51 2.40 -0.70 -1.89
C PHE A 51 2.88 -0.68 -0.45
N LEU A 52 2.04 -1.18 0.45
CA LEU A 52 2.28 -1.13 1.89
C LEU A 52 2.90 -2.42 2.39
N VAL A 53 3.95 -2.29 3.19
CA VAL A 53 4.67 -3.41 3.79
C VAL A 53 4.93 -3.13 5.28
N PRO A 54 5.04 -4.17 6.13
CA PRO A 54 5.15 -3.96 7.58
C PRO A 54 6.54 -3.49 8.05
N THR A 55 7.60 -3.70 7.28
CA THR A 55 8.98 -3.44 7.73
C THR A 55 9.85 -2.77 6.67
N LYS A 56 10.91 -2.09 7.11
CA LYS A 56 11.90 -1.42 6.24
C LYS A 56 12.55 -2.36 5.23
N PRO A 57 13.09 -3.55 5.60
CA PRO A 57 13.70 -4.45 4.60
C PRO A 57 12.73 -4.87 3.48
N LEU A 58 11.44 -5.00 3.81
CA LEU A 58 10.42 -5.32 2.81
C LEU A 58 10.15 -4.16 1.86
N VAL A 59 10.34 -2.90 2.29
CA VAL A 59 10.23 -1.74 1.39
C VAL A 59 11.25 -1.86 0.27
N ASP A 60 12.50 -2.15 0.64
CA ASP A 60 13.59 -2.29 -0.32
C ASP A 60 13.37 -3.49 -1.25
N GLN A 61 13.00 -4.64 -0.67
CA GLN A 61 12.74 -5.86 -1.42
C GLN A 61 11.61 -5.70 -2.44
N GLN A 62 10.45 -5.19 -2.03
CA GLN A 62 9.28 -5.10 -2.92
C GLN A 62 9.47 -4.01 -3.97
N ALA A 63 10.09 -2.87 -3.62
CA ALA A 63 10.41 -1.83 -4.60
C ALA A 63 11.35 -2.36 -5.70
N LYS A 64 12.40 -3.10 -5.32
CA LYS A 64 13.32 -3.73 -6.29
C LYS A 64 12.58 -4.70 -7.22
N GLN A 65 11.67 -5.52 -6.69
CA GLN A 65 10.85 -6.43 -7.52
C GLN A 65 9.98 -5.64 -8.51
N ILE A 66 9.28 -4.59 -8.07
CA ILE A 66 8.44 -3.78 -8.95
C ILE A 66 9.29 -3.11 -10.05
N GLN A 67 10.44 -2.54 -9.70
CA GLN A 67 11.39 -1.95 -10.65
C GLN A 67 11.97 -2.95 -11.64
N THR A 68 12.18 -4.20 -11.22
CA THR A 68 12.72 -5.25 -12.11
C THR A 68 11.72 -5.65 -13.19
N TRP A 69 10.42 -5.65 -12.87
CA TRP A 69 9.37 -6.16 -13.75
C TRP A 69 8.53 -5.09 -14.46
N THR A 70 8.81 -3.81 -14.19
CA THR A 70 8.10 -2.64 -14.75
C THR A 70 9.07 -1.51 -15.07
N SER A 71 8.72 -0.64 -16.02
CA SER A 71 9.44 0.62 -16.29
C SER A 71 9.00 1.77 -15.38
N LEU A 72 8.23 1.49 -14.33
CA LEU A 72 7.63 2.52 -13.48
C LEU A 72 8.67 3.09 -12.51
N ARG A 73 8.60 4.40 -12.26
CA ARG A 73 9.42 5.05 -11.24
C ARG A 73 8.87 4.69 -9.86
N VAL A 74 9.66 3.97 -9.07
CA VAL A 74 9.26 3.49 -7.74
C VAL A 74 9.99 4.26 -6.64
N GLY A 75 9.25 4.84 -5.71
CA GLY A 75 9.78 5.50 -4.52
C GLY A 75 9.71 4.58 -3.30
N GLN A 76 10.70 4.69 -2.41
CA GLN A 76 10.84 3.90 -1.19
C GLN A 76 10.78 4.83 0.02
N PHE A 77 9.87 4.57 0.96
CA PHE A 77 9.67 5.44 2.11
C PHE A 77 9.48 4.65 3.41
N THR A 78 10.22 5.04 4.45
CA THR A 78 10.12 4.47 5.80
C THR A 78 10.11 5.60 6.81
N GLY A 79 9.83 5.31 8.09
CA GLY A 79 9.89 6.32 9.16
C GLY A 79 11.28 6.95 9.33
N GLN A 80 12.33 6.37 8.76
CA GLN A 80 13.70 6.88 8.76
C GLN A 80 14.06 7.62 7.48
N THR A 81 13.11 7.81 6.56
CA THR A 81 13.37 8.55 5.33
C THR A 81 13.52 10.04 5.66
N GLU A 82 14.62 10.61 5.20
CA GLU A 82 14.99 12.00 5.41
C GLU A 82 15.38 12.62 4.06
N ILE A 83 15.27 13.94 3.97
CA ILE A 83 15.95 14.69 2.93
C ILE A 83 16.78 15.80 3.57
N GLU A 84 17.76 16.28 2.80
CA GLU A 84 18.43 17.52 3.11
C GLU A 84 17.84 18.65 2.26
N GLU A 85 17.40 19.73 2.92
CA GLU A 85 16.93 20.94 2.24
C GLU A 85 17.52 22.16 2.96
N LYS A 86 18.21 23.02 2.20
CA LYS A 86 18.85 24.25 2.71
C LYS A 86 19.77 24.00 3.92
N GLY A 87 20.53 22.90 3.88
CA GLY A 87 21.47 22.51 4.94
C GLY A 87 20.81 21.96 6.21
N LYS A 88 19.52 21.60 6.16
CA LYS A 88 18.79 20.97 7.26
C LYS A 88 18.30 19.59 6.86
N VAL A 89 18.49 18.62 7.75
CA VAL A 89 17.90 17.27 7.62
C VAL A 89 16.46 17.32 8.09
N ILE A 90 15.53 16.90 7.23
CA ILE A 90 14.09 16.90 7.48
C ILE A 90 13.57 15.48 7.38
N GLY A 91 13.16 14.91 8.53
CA GLY A 91 12.49 13.62 8.59
C GLY A 91 11.13 13.64 7.90
N ILE A 92 10.72 12.48 7.36
CA ILE A 92 9.48 12.28 6.61
C ILE A 92 8.22 12.77 7.35
N ASP A 93 8.24 12.72 8.68
CA ASP A 93 7.15 13.17 9.55
C ASP A 93 6.91 14.69 9.44
N PHE A 94 7.91 15.45 9.00
CA PHE A 94 7.87 16.92 8.86
C PHE A 94 7.78 17.38 7.40
N TRP A 95 7.59 16.48 6.44
CA TRP A 95 7.49 16.85 5.04
C TRP A 95 6.23 17.65 4.75
N SER A 96 6.41 18.80 4.09
CA SER A 96 5.30 19.66 3.68
C SER A 96 4.46 19.03 2.56
N LYS A 97 3.30 19.63 2.27
CA LYS A 97 2.43 19.21 1.17
C LYS A 97 3.15 19.34 -0.18
N GLU A 98 3.95 20.38 -0.35
CA GLU A 98 4.75 20.65 -1.55
C GLU A 98 5.83 19.58 -1.72
N MET A 99 6.52 19.20 -0.64
CA MET A 99 7.52 18.13 -0.68
C MET A 99 6.92 16.80 -1.15
N TRP A 100 5.74 16.44 -0.61
CA TRP A 100 5.01 15.25 -1.04
C TRP A 100 4.52 15.36 -2.48
N LYS A 101 4.04 16.53 -2.89
CA LYS A 101 3.65 16.81 -4.29
C LYS A 101 4.80 16.52 -5.26
N GLU A 102 6.02 16.92 -4.92
CA GLU A 102 7.20 16.59 -5.72
C GLU A 102 7.51 15.07 -5.75
N LYS A 103 7.27 14.34 -4.65
CA LYS A 103 7.38 12.87 -4.67
C LYS A 103 6.32 12.23 -5.56
N PHE A 104 5.09 12.74 -5.55
CA PHE A 104 4.03 12.24 -6.41
C PHE A 104 4.31 12.55 -7.88
N LYS A 105 4.87 13.72 -8.24
CA LYS A 105 5.36 13.97 -9.61
C LYS A 105 6.47 12.99 -10.01
N LYS A 106 7.41 12.72 -9.10
CA LYS A 106 8.58 11.89 -9.39
C LYS A 106 8.27 10.40 -9.53
N TYR A 107 7.39 9.84 -8.71
CA TYR A 107 7.18 8.39 -8.63
C TYR A 107 5.77 7.98 -9.01
N HIS A 108 5.64 6.88 -9.75
CA HIS A 108 4.36 6.24 -10.11
C HIS A 108 3.85 5.31 -9.01
N VAL A 109 4.77 4.58 -8.37
CA VAL A 109 4.49 3.63 -7.31
C VAL A 109 5.25 4.04 -6.07
N LEU A 110 4.59 4.12 -4.92
CA LEU A 110 5.21 4.43 -3.65
C LEU A 110 5.14 3.20 -2.75
N VAL A 111 6.29 2.62 -2.44
CA VAL A 111 6.42 1.50 -1.51
C VAL A 111 6.76 2.06 -0.13
N MET A 112 5.94 1.76 0.88
CA MET A 112 6.12 2.38 2.19
C MET A 112 5.56 1.57 3.37
N THR A 113 5.96 1.95 4.58
CA THR A 113 5.29 1.49 5.79
C THR A 113 3.90 2.16 5.93
N PRO A 114 2.90 1.46 6.48
CA PRO A 114 1.51 1.93 6.45
C PRO A 114 1.26 3.22 7.23
N GLN A 115 1.96 3.45 8.33
CA GLN A 115 1.89 4.70 9.10
C GLN A 115 2.04 5.94 8.21
N ILE A 116 2.87 5.87 7.16
CA ILE A 116 3.12 6.99 6.24
C ILE A 116 1.87 7.27 5.41
N LEU A 117 1.27 6.25 4.77
CA LEU A 117 0.03 6.45 4.01
C LEU A 117 -1.12 6.89 4.92
N LEU A 118 -1.23 6.31 6.12
CA LEU A 118 -2.24 6.74 7.09
C LEU A 118 -2.12 8.24 7.36
N ARG A 119 -0.90 8.74 7.60
CA ARG A 119 -0.63 10.17 7.80
C ARG A 119 -0.96 11.00 6.55
N LEU A 120 -0.54 10.54 5.37
CA LEU A 120 -0.85 11.23 4.10
C LEU A 120 -2.36 11.44 3.92
N LEU A 121 -3.16 10.43 4.27
CA LEU A 121 -4.63 10.48 4.17
C LEU A 121 -5.25 11.37 5.27
N THR A 122 -4.84 11.21 6.53
CA THR A 122 -5.42 11.97 7.65
C THR A 122 -5.10 13.45 7.58
N HIS A 123 -3.91 13.81 7.09
CA HIS A 123 -3.49 15.21 6.90
C HIS A 123 -3.85 15.77 5.52
N ARG A 124 -4.60 15.02 4.70
CA ARG A 124 -5.04 15.43 3.34
C ARG A 124 -3.88 15.87 2.44
N GLN A 125 -2.75 15.20 2.55
CA GLN A 125 -1.60 15.38 1.65
C GLN A 125 -1.84 14.66 0.30
N ILE A 126 -2.69 13.63 0.29
CA ILE A 126 -3.23 12.99 -0.92
C ILE A 126 -4.71 12.65 -0.75
N HIS A 127 -5.50 12.78 -1.82
CA HIS A 127 -6.91 12.38 -1.88
C HIS A 127 -7.06 10.95 -2.41
N LEU A 128 -8.11 10.23 -2.01
CA LEU A 128 -8.34 8.85 -2.49
C LEU A 128 -8.54 8.79 -4.00
N SER A 129 -9.12 9.84 -4.60
CA SER A 129 -9.29 9.97 -6.05
C SER A 129 -7.97 10.02 -6.84
N LYS A 130 -6.85 10.39 -6.19
CA LYS A 130 -5.50 10.38 -6.75
C LYS A 130 -4.78 9.04 -6.54
N ILE A 131 -5.49 8.00 -6.08
CA ILE A 131 -4.95 6.66 -5.85
C ILE A 131 -5.74 5.66 -6.72
N ASN A 132 -5.04 4.86 -7.52
CA ASN A 132 -5.70 3.81 -8.33
C ASN A 132 -5.74 2.47 -7.58
N LEU A 133 -4.68 2.14 -6.86
CA LEU A 133 -4.47 0.85 -6.21
C LEU A 133 -3.70 1.00 -4.91
N ILE A 134 -4.19 0.34 -3.86
CA ILE A 134 -3.46 0.11 -2.61
C ILE A 134 -3.25 -1.39 -2.44
N VAL A 135 -1.98 -1.80 -2.36
CA VAL A 135 -1.59 -3.17 -2.06
C VAL A 135 -1.17 -3.26 -0.59
N PHE A 136 -1.76 -4.15 0.17
CA PHE A 136 -1.38 -4.45 1.55
C PHE A 136 -0.63 -5.79 1.58
N ASP A 137 0.69 -5.75 1.76
CA ASP A 137 1.49 -6.96 1.96
C ASP A 137 1.43 -7.40 3.42
N GLU A 138 1.44 -8.71 3.67
CA GLU A 138 1.15 -9.28 4.99
C GLU A 138 -0.16 -8.74 5.61
N ALA A 139 -1.22 -8.66 4.80
CA ALA A 139 -2.51 -8.08 5.18
C ALA A 139 -3.19 -8.78 6.38
N HIS A 140 -2.72 -9.95 6.80
CA HIS A 140 -3.15 -10.60 8.05
C HIS A 140 -2.88 -9.78 9.32
N TRP A 141 -2.07 -8.72 9.22
CA TRP A 141 -1.86 -7.76 10.31
C TRP A 141 -3.08 -6.86 10.57
N ALA A 142 -3.97 -6.69 9.58
CA ALA A 142 -5.20 -5.88 9.69
C ALA A 142 -6.31 -6.53 10.55
N GLY A 143 -6.16 -7.81 10.92
CA GLY A 143 -7.15 -8.53 11.72
C GLY A 143 -7.15 -8.14 13.21
N PRO A 144 -8.29 -8.29 13.91
CA PRO A 144 -8.40 -8.05 15.36
C PRO A 144 -7.37 -8.87 16.13
N LYS A 145 -6.75 -8.25 17.15
CA LYS A 145 -5.92 -8.97 18.13
C LYS A 145 -6.83 -9.63 19.17
N ARG A 146 -6.39 -10.75 19.77
CA ARG A 146 -7.19 -11.51 20.77
C ARG A 146 -7.77 -10.54 21.81
N ASN A 147 -9.06 -10.70 22.10
CA ASN A 147 -9.86 -9.90 23.05
C ASN A 147 -10.11 -8.44 22.67
N LEU A 148 -9.83 -8.01 21.43
CA LEU A 148 -10.21 -6.69 20.94
C LEU A 148 -11.17 -6.80 19.76
N ALA A 149 -12.32 -6.11 19.86
CA ALA A 149 -13.31 -6.04 18.79
C ALA A 149 -12.78 -5.34 17.52
N LYS A 150 -11.72 -4.52 17.64
CA LYS A 150 -11.04 -3.83 16.54
C LYS A 150 -9.52 -3.87 16.72
N SER A 151 -8.78 -3.95 15.61
CA SER A 151 -7.32 -3.80 15.61
C SER A 151 -6.97 -2.31 15.45
N ASN A 152 -6.08 -1.78 16.30
CA ASN A 152 -5.54 -0.42 16.11
C ASN A 152 -4.35 -0.39 15.14
N HIS A 153 -4.20 -1.41 14.30
CA HIS A 153 -3.10 -1.49 13.35
C HIS A 153 -3.32 -0.50 12.19
N ASP A 154 -2.25 0.10 11.68
CA ASP A 154 -2.33 1.12 10.61
C ASP A 154 -3.08 0.62 9.38
N TYR A 155 -2.94 -0.65 9.00
CA TYR A 155 -3.73 -1.24 7.92
C TYR A 155 -5.24 -1.15 8.18
N THR A 156 -5.68 -1.46 9.40
CA THR A 156 -7.09 -1.38 9.78
C THR A 156 -7.57 0.07 9.71
N GLN A 157 -6.76 1.01 10.21
CA GLN A 157 -7.09 2.44 10.19
C GLN A 157 -7.18 3.00 8.76
N ILE A 158 -6.30 2.58 7.84
CA ILE A 158 -6.38 2.97 6.41
C ILE A 158 -7.66 2.43 5.77
N VAL A 159 -7.99 1.15 6.00
CA VAL A 159 -9.22 0.56 5.45
C VAL A 159 -10.47 1.23 6.02
N ASP A 160 -10.47 1.53 7.32
CA ASP A 160 -11.58 2.25 7.97
C ASP A 160 -11.70 3.68 7.43
N TYR A 161 -10.58 4.38 7.21
CA TYR A 161 -10.58 5.70 6.55
C TYR A 161 -11.24 5.61 5.17
N ILE A 162 -10.83 4.67 4.32
CA ILE A 162 -11.38 4.50 2.97
C ILE A 162 -12.88 4.19 3.02
N ARG A 163 -13.30 3.27 3.90
CA ARG A 163 -14.71 2.88 4.02
C ARG A 163 -15.61 4.06 4.38
N ASN A 164 -15.11 5.00 5.18
CA ASN A 164 -15.86 6.16 5.64
C ASN A 164 -15.96 7.29 4.59
N GLN A 165 -15.22 7.21 3.47
CA GLN A 165 -15.30 8.18 2.37
C GLN A 165 -16.27 7.70 1.28
N VAL A 166 -17.58 7.82 1.55
CA VAL A 166 -18.65 7.28 0.69
C VAL A 166 -18.78 8.03 -0.66
N ASN A 167 -18.33 9.28 -0.73
CA ASN A 167 -18.50 10.16 -1.90
C ASN A 167 -17.24 10.33 -2.77
N GLU A 168 -16.14 9.63 -2.45
CA GLU A 168 -14.90 9.71 -3.23
C GLU A 168 -14.75 8.52 -4.17
N HIS A 169 -14.11 8.73 -5.33
CA HIS A 169 -13.63 7.61 -6.14
C HIS A 169 -12.63 6.79 -5.32
N GLN A 170 -13.05 5.58 -4.93
CA GLN A 170 -12.24 4.72 -4.07
C GLN A 170 -11.17 3.98 -4.88
N PRO A 171 -9.96 3.83 -4.33
CA PRO A 171 -8.92 3.01 -4.94
C PRO A 171 -9.31 1.53 -4.92
N ARG A 172 -8.74 0.75 -5.83
CA ARG A 172 -8.74 -0.71 -5.72
C ARG A 172 -7.89 -1.14 -4.53
N ILE A 173 -8.34 -2.17 -3.81
CA ILE A 173 -7.62 -2.74 -2.68
C ILE A 173 -7.24 -4.18 -2.99
N LEU A 174 -5.95 -4.48 -2.84
CA LEU A 174 -5.41 -5.84 -2.90
C LEU A 174 -4.72 -6.17 -1.58
N GLY A 175 -5.25 -7.14 -0.83
CA GLY A 175 -4.56 -7.73 0.31
C GLY A 175 -3.79 -8.98 -0.10
N LEU A 176 -2.53 -9.09 0.34
CA LEU A 176 -1.69 -10.27 0.15
C LEU A 176 -1.34 -10.86 1.51
N SER A 177 -1.47 -12.17 1.67
CA SER A 177 -0.95 -12.85 2.86
C SER A 177 -0.56 -14.29 2.58
N ALA A 178 0.40 -14.81 3.36
CA ALA A 178 0.71 -16.23 3.38
C ALA A 178 -0.29 -17.06 4.20
N SER A 179 -0.94 -16.44 5.17
CA SER A 179 -1.91 -17.08 6.07
C SER A 179 -3.01 -16.10 6.45
N LEU A 180 -4.26 -16.56 6.55
CA LEU A 180 -5.36 -15.80 7.17
C LEU A 180 -5.47 -16.06 8.68
N ILE A 181 -4.76 -17.07 9.17
CA ILE A 181 -4.93 -17.61 10.50
C ILE A 181 -3.71 -17.21 11.35
N LYS A 182 -3.93 -16.37 12.38
CA LYS A 182 -2.95 -16.13 13.47
C LYS A 182 -2.91 -17.26 14.50
N ASN A 183 -3.62 -18.37 14.27
CA ASN A 183 -3.83 -19.43 15.26
C ASN A 183 -3.19 -20.76 14.83
N LYS A 184 -2.19 -21.23 15.61
CA LYS A 184 -2.16 -22.66 15.96
C LYS A 184 -3.46 -22.93 16.71
N VAL A 185 -4.40 -23.64 16.09
CA VAL A 185 -5.55 -24.19 16.81
C VAL A 185 -4.99 -25.21 17.77
N ASN A 186 -5.26 -25.07 19.08
CA ASN A 186 -4.96 -26.14 20.02
C ASN A 186 -5.93 -27.30 19.70
N PRO A 187 -5.46 -28.47 19.26
CA PRO A 187 -6.32 -29.58 18.84
C PRO A 187 -7.30 -30.06 19.93
N GLU A 188 -7.07 -29.70 21.20
CA GLU A 188 -7.97 -30.02 22.31
C GLU A 188 -9.29 -29.22 22.33
N ARG A 189 -9.46 -28.20 21.48
CA ARG A 189 -10.72 -27.43 21.38
C ARG A 189 -11.67 -27.92 20.27
N ILE A 190 -11.35 -29.05 19.64
CA ILE A 190 -12.28 -29.76 18.75
C ILE A 190 -12.72 -31.03 19.48
N ARG A 191 -13.61 -30.87 20.45
CA ARG A 191 -14.44 -31.93 21.02
C ARG A 191 -15.81 -31.35 21.33
#